data_AF-A0A2A2G3T6-F1
#
_entry.id   AF-A0A2A2G3T6-F1
#
_cell.length_a   1.000
_cell.length_b   1.000
_cell.length_c   1.000
_cell.angle_alpha   90.00
_cell.angle_beta   90.00
_cell.angle_gamma   90.00
#
_symmetry.space_group_name_H-M   'P 1'
#
loop_
_entity.id
_entity.type
_entity.pdbx_description
1 polymer ?
#
loop_
_entity_poly.entity_id
_entity_poly.type
_entity_poly.pdbx_seq_one_letter_code
_entity_poly.pdbx_strand_id
1 'polypeptide(L)'
;MLAITTLTPVAALEEAATTRSTTLSEERQGNLVSKVVESDGEIVSTLVDATTGEAVLPDPARAGTQPAAGDPHGGAVMGQWAKSESHFEQMAASSARTAEELSGATDTDDDDDGAAAGAADGDTAEEAVAGVASAESLGAAASWAPSGIKGTDVSNWQPSLNWSSLWNQGSRFAYVKTSEGDSIRNSLFQQQYAGAGAVGMHRGGYHFAIPTRDSSGAKQADYFINNGGGWSADGRTLPGLLDVENNPYPSLYGNHCYNFSQSEMVSWIRDFSNRYKARTGRVPAIYTNYYWWQDCTGNTSAFNDHPLHIAAYETTAPRVPSAWSTYDFWQYTDAGFTERIDANVFRGSTAQLQDLVRNRYYKPMGGRAPAGTPTGTPTQVSPAGYVVKGGIGNQYRALGGSSVFGTPTMNERGGLVNGGVYQRFSKNSTFYWSSPTGAWPVNFNGAIGRKFTANRYENGFGYPSTREITGLTGGGAYQVFRSGGAVNKVLWSPATGAQPVRETSGIGAAWKRGGYERGYGYPSTPEIGGLVNGGSYQLFRRGNDVHKILWSSASGAHAVKENSAIGREWKAAGSERGYGYPTTGEYRYGTEVRQKFSKNFTVHYSTTTKRTWATR
;
A
#
# COMPACT_ATOMS: atom_id res chain seq x y z
N MET A 1 5.53 -58.42 -30.34
CA MET A 1 6.77 -58.59 -29.54
C MET A 1 7.24 -57.19 -29.21
N LEU A 2 7.35 -56.77 -27.94
CA LEU A 2 8.38 -57.14 -26.95
C LEU A 2 9.82 -56.86 -27.44
N ALA A 3 10.77 -56.30 -26.68
CA ALA A 3 10.77 -55.61 -25.37
C ALA A 3 12.20 -55.05 -25.07
N ILE A 4 12.33 -53.97 -24.26
CA ILE A 4 13.19 -53.75 -23.05
C ILE A 4 14.67 -54.32 -23.08
N THR A 5 15.80 -53.64 -22.78
CA THR A 5 16.15 -52.63 -21.72
C THR A 5 17.42 -51.75 -22.04
N THR A 6 17.47 -50.52 -21.50
CA THR A 6 18.59 -49.69 -20.91
C THR A 6 20.10 -50.02 -21.03
N LEU A 7 20.96 -48.98 -21.21
CA LEU A 7 21.80 -48.30 -20.17
C LEU A 7 22.80 -47.25 -20.76
N THR A 8 23.18 -46.23 -19.99
CA THR A 8 24.23 -45.20 -20.26
C THR A 8 25.48 -45.43 -19.37
N PRO A 9 26.69 -44.90 -19.70
CA PRO A 9 27.08 -43.56 -19.18
C PRO A 9 28.10 -42.71 -20.00
N VAL A 10 27.94 -41.38 -19.85
CA VAL A 10 28.92 -40.27 -19.72
C VAL A 10 30.36 -40.37 -20.27
N ALA A 11 30.71 -39.40 -21.14
CA ALA A 11 31.94 -38.60 -21.06
C ALA A 11 31.64 -37.17 -21.58
N ALA A 12 31.93 -36.13 -20.80
CA ALA A 12 31.63 -34.75 -21.17
C ALA A 12 32.78 -34.12 -21.99
N LEU A 13 32.43 -33.32 -22.99
CA LEU A 13 33.37 -32.55 -23.80
C LEU A 13 33.51 -31.13 -23.25
N GLU A 14 34.75 -30.62 -23.22
CA GLU A 14 35.00 -29.19 -23.19
C GLU A 14 34.61 -28.57 -24.54
N GLU A 15 33.77 -27.53 -24.54
CA GLU A 15 33.91 -26.45 -25.52
C GLU A 15 33.27 -25.16 -24.99
N ALA A 16 34.07 -24.10 -24.86
CA ALA A 16 33.61 -22.80 -24.35
C ALA A 16 32.90 -22.00 -25.46
N ALA A 17 31.57 -22.04 -25.47
CA ALA A 17 30.77 -21.18 -26.34
C ALA A 17 30.95 -19.70 -25.92
N THR A 18 31.57 -18.89 -26.79
CA THR A 18 31.77 -17.46 -26.54
C THR A 18 30.47 -16.70 -26.82
N THR A 19 29.71 -16.37 -25.77
CA THR A 19 28.43 -15.66 -25.87
C THR A 19 28.59 -14.27 -26.48
N ARG A 20 27.81 -13.94 -27.51
CA ARG A 20 27.75 -12.58 -28.09
C ARG A 20 26.50 -11.85 -27.60
N SER A 21 26.65 -11.08 -26.54
CA SER A 21 25.62 -10.17 -26.05
C SER A 21 25.66 -8.83 -26.80
N THR A 22 24.49 -8.29 -27.14
CA THR A 22 24.35 -6.97 -27.81
C THR A 22 23.59 -6.02 -26.91
N THR A 23 24.19 -4.87 -26.55
CA THR A 23 23.49 -3.86 -25.74
C THR A 23 22.50 -3.09 -26.61
N LEU A 24 21.20 -3.19 -26.30
CA LEU A 24 20.10 -2.51 -26.98
C LEU A 24 19.90 -1.08 -26.46
N SER A 25 20.11 -0.86 -25.16
CA SER A 25 20.18 0.47 -24.55
C SER A 25 21.00 0.48 -23.27
N GLU A 26 21.63 1.62 -22.95
CA GLU A 26 22.34 1.88 -21.69
C GLU A 26 21.83 3.22 -21.12
N GLU A 27 21.44 3.23 -19.85
CA GLU A 27 21.08 4.44 -19.10
C GLU A 27 21.91 4.51 -17.81
N ARG A 28 22.48 5.69 -17.53
CA ARG A 28 23.39 5.92 -16.39
C ARG A 28 22.81 6.91 -15.40
N GLN A 29 22.85 6.55 -14.11
CA GLN A 29 22.45 7.44 -13.03
C GLN A 29 23.37 7.26 -11.82
N GLY A 30 24.33 8.17 -11.65
CA GLY A 30 25.41 8.00 -10.68
C GLY A 30 26.38 6.88 -11.09
N ASN A 31 26.76 6.03 -10.14
CA ASN A 31 27.62 4.87 -10.38
C ASN A 31 26.86 3.65 -10.94
N LEU A 32 25.53 3.71 -11.07
CA LEU A 32 24.73 2.59 -11.57
C LEU A 32 24.52 2.69 -13.08
N VAL A 33 24.65 1.54 -13.75
CA VAL A 33 24.40 1.38 -15.18
C VAL A 33 23.25 0.40 -15.37
N SER A 34 22.14 0.88 -15.92
CA SER A 34 21.06 0.03 -16.41
C SER A 34 21.34 -0.32 -17.87
N LYS A 35 21.39 -1.62 -18.19
CA LYS A 35 21.61 -2.11 -19.57
C LYS A 35 20.46 -3.02 -19.98
N VAL A 36 19.87 -2.74 -21.12
CA VAL A 36 19.04 -3.72 -21.83
C VAL A 36 19.96 -4.44 -22.81
N VAL A 37 20.07 -5.75 -22.66
CA VAL A 37 21.01 -6.59 -23.41
C VAL A 37 20.24 -7.72 -24.08
N GLU A 38 20.49 -7.93 -25.36
CA GLU A 38 20.03 -9.12 -26.09
C GLU A 38 21.13 -10.18 -26.05
N SER A 39 20.82 -11.35 -25.49
CA SER A 39 21.67 -12.54 -25.54
C SER A 39 20.81 -13.72 -25.98
N ASP A 40 21.28 -14.46 -26.98
CA ASP A 40 20.62 -15.69 -27.47
C ASP A 40 19.13 -15.55 -27.85
N GLY A 41 18.71 -14.33 -28.21
CA GLY A 41 17.34 -13.97 -28.60
C GLY A 41 16.44 -13.56 -27.43
N GLU A 42 16.96 -13.49 -26.21
CA GLU A 42 16.24 -13.01 -25.02
C GLU A 42 16.70 -11.60 -24.63
N ILE A 43 15.74 -10.74 -24.29
CA ILE A 43 15.98 -9.33 -23.91
C ILE A 43 16.00 -9.24 -22.38
N VAL A 44 17.18 -9.07 -21.80
CA VAL A 44 17.41 -9.04 -20.36
C VAL A 44 17.77 -7.61 -19.92
N SER A 45 17.13 -7.13 -18.85
CA SER A 45 17.51 -5.87 -18.20
C SER A 45 18.45 -6.18 -17.03
N THR A 46 19.67 -5.67 -17.08
CA THR A 46 20.68 -5.85 -16.03
C THR A 46 21.01 -4.52 -15.35
N LEU A 47 21.25 -4.56 -14.04
CA LEU A 47 21.73 -3.42 -13.26
C LEU A 47 23.14 -3.76 -12.77
N VAL A 48 24.11 -2.88 -13.06
CA VAL A 48 25.53 -3.12 -12.76
C VAL A 48 26.10 -1.91 -12.03
N ASP A 49 26.86 -2.14 -10.96
CA ASP A 49 27.66 -1.08 -10.35
C ASP A 49 28.92 -0.83 -11.19
N ALA A 50 29.09 0.40 -11.70
CA ALA A 50 30.22 0.77 -12.55
C ALA A 50 31.57 0.78 -11.82
N THR A 51 31.57 0.69 -10.49
CA THR A 51 32.76 0.73 -9.62
C THR A 51 33.30 -0.67 -9.37
N THR A 52 32.42 -1.65 -9.12
CA THR A 52 32.83 -3.06 -8.85
C THR A 52 32.72 -3.96 -10.08
N GLY A 53 31.86 -3.60 -11.05
CA GLY A 53 31.53 -4.43 -12.21
C GLY A 53 30.59 -5.60 -11.89
N GLU A 54 30.13 -5.71 -10.64
CA GLU A 54 29.26 -6.79 -10.19
C GLU A 54 27.81 -6.55 -10.62
N ALA A 55 27.13 -7.65 -10.97
CA ALA A 55 25.71 -7.62 -11.31
C ALA A 55 24.88 -7.49 -10.03
N VAL A 56 24.10 -6.41 -9.93
CA VAL A 56 23.05 -6.27 -8.91
C VAL A 56 21.81 -6.99 -9.45
N LEU A 57 21.85 -8.32 -9.43
CA LEU A 57 20.78 -9.20 -9.87
C LEU A 57 20.43 -10.22 -8.78
N PRO A 58 19.16 -10.66 -8.67
CA PRO A 58 18.85 -11.89 -7.96
C PRO A 58 19.51 -13.08 -8.69
N ASP A 59 19.89 -14.10 -7.91
CA ASP A 59 20.40 -15.41 -8.35
C ASP A 59 20.02 -15.76 -9.81
N PRO A 60 21.00 -15.87 -10.72
CA PRO A 60 20.74 -16.13 -12.14
C PRO A 60 20.10 -17.51 -12.43
N ALA A 61 20.08 -18.44 -11.46
CA ALA A 61 19.32 -19.69 -11.53
C ALA A 61 17.86 -19.56 -11.01
N ARG A 62 17.52 -18.47 -10.30
CA ARG A 62 16.16 -18.18 -9.76
C ARG A 62 15.48 -16.94 -10.35
N ALA A 63 16.15 -16.16 -11.20
CA ALA A 63 15.60 -15.01 -11.92
C ALA A 63 14.50 -15.39 -12.94
N GLY A 64 13.35 -15.87 -12.45
CA GLY A 64 12.35 -16.55 -13.29
C GLY A 64 11.18 -17.16 -12.51
N THR A 65 11.40 -17.60 -11.27
CA THR A 65 10.46 -18.49 -10.58
C THR A 65 10.08 -17.99 -9.20
N GLN A 66 8.77 -17.96 -8.93
CA GLN A 66 8.24 -17.69 -7.60
C GLN A 66 8.61 -18.89 -6.70
N PRO A 67 9.15 -18.67 -5.48
CA PRO A 67 9.44 -19.73 -4.54
C PRO A 67 8.20 -20.61 -4.29
N ALA A 68 8.38 -21.93 -4.40
CA ALA A 68 7.29 -22.86 -4.16
C ALA A 68 6.89 -22.87 -2.68
N ALA A 69 5.63 -23.21 -2.39
CA ALA A 69 5.18 -23.41 -1.02
C ALA A 69 5.96 -24.58 -0.37
N GLY A 70 6.89 -24.26 0.53
CA GLY A 70 7.83 -25.20 1.14
C GLY A 70 9.30 -24.98 0.78
N ASP A 71 9.64 -23.97 -0.02
CA ASP A 71 11.04 -23.55 -0.22
C ASP A 71 11.68 -23.19 1.14
N PRO A 72 12.83 -23.78 1.52
CA PRO A 72 13.47 -23.55 2.82
C PRO A 72 13.84 -22.07 3.04
N HIS A 73 14.07 -21.30 1.98
CA HIS A 73 14.42 -19.88 2.04
C HIS A 73 13.18 -18.97 2.06
N GLY A 74 12.02 -19.47 1.62
CA GLY A 74 10.72 -18.81 1.84
C GLY A 74 10.51 -17.46 1.15
N GLY A 75 11.33 -17.11 0.15
CA GLY A 75 11.18 -15.92 -0.70
C GLY A 75 11.80 -14.63 -0.16
N ALA A 76 11.34 -13.51 -0.70
CA ALA A 76 11.93 -12.17 -0.53
C ALA A 76 11.82 -11.63 0.91
N VAL A 77 12.73 -10.72 1.29
CA VAL A 77 12.78 -10.17 2.66
C VAL A 77 12.80 -8.65 2.66
N MET A 78 12.51 -8.05 3.82
CA MET A 78 12.72 -6.64 4.04
C MET A 78 14.20 -6.31 3.79
N GLY A 79 14.45 -5.37 2.89
CA GLY A 79 15.78 -4.89 2.50
C GLY A 79 16.26 -5.48 1.18
N GLN A 80 15.36 -6.03 0.36
CA GLN A 80 15.71 -6.80 -0.84
C GLN A 80 16.63 -6.05 -1.82
N TRP A 81 16.53 -4.72 -1.89
CA TRP A 81 17.39 -3.89 -2.76
C TRP A 81 18.82 -3.65 -2.21
N ALA A 82 19.05 -3.86 -0.92
CA ALA A 82 20.33 -3.56 -0.26
C ALA A 82 21.16 -4.82 0.07
N LYS A 83 20.72 -6.00 -0.39
CA LYS A 83 21.27 -7.31 -0.03
C LYS A 83 21.77 -8.07 -1.26
N SER A 84 23.02 -8.54 -1.20
CA SER A 84 23.63 -9.42 -2.20
C SER A 84 23.28 -10.89 -1.93
N GLU A 85 23.59 -11.78 -2.89
CA GLU A 85 23.52 -13.23 -2.68
C GLU A 85 24.41 -13.69 -1.49
N SER A 86 25.64 -13.16 -1.42
CA SER A 86 26.57 -13.43 -0.32
C SER A 86 26.09 -12.97 1.06
N HIS A 87 25.15 -12.00 1.14
CA HIS A 87 24.50 -11.63 2.40
C HIS A 87 23.58 -12.77 2.89
N PHE A 88 22.79 -13.37 2.00
CA PHE A 88 21.87 -14.46 2.35
C PHE A 88 22.61 -15.74 2.79
N GLU A 89 23.73 -16.06 2.13
CA GLU A 89 24.60 -17.17 2.54
C GLU A 89 25.20 -16.93 3.94
N GLN A 90 25.66 -15.71 4.22
CA GLN A 90 26.21 -15.33 5.52
C GLN A 90 25.17 -15.40 6.65
N MET A 91 23.91 -15.04 6.38
CA MET A 91 22.81 -15.21 7.35
C MET A 91 22.60 -16.69 7.69
N ALA A 92 22.46 -17.54 6.66
CA ALA A 92 22.26 -18.98 6.84
C ALA A 92 23.42 -19.63 7.62
N ALA A 93 24.67 -19.29 7.27
CA ALA A 93 25.86 -19.78 7.96
C ALA A 93 26.00 -19.24 9.40
N SER A 94 25.52 -18.03 9.69
CA SER A 94 25.55 -17.46 11.05
C SER A 94 24.47 -18.09 11.94
N SER A 95 23.28 -18.36 11.39
CA SER A 95 22.26 -19.20 12.04
C SER A 95 22.73 -20.63 12.29
N ALA A 96 23.49 -21.23 11.36
CA ALA A 96 24.05 -22.57 11.52
C ALA A 96 25.08 -22.63 12.67
N ARG A 97 26.06 -21.72 12.69
CA ARG A 97 27.03 -21.60 13.80
C ARG A 97 26.34 -21.38 15.15
N THR A 98 25.31 -20.53 15.19
CA THR A 98 24.50 -20.30 16.39
C THR A 98 23.83 -21.60 16.89
N ALA A 99 23.41 -22.48 15.98
CA ALA A 99 22.83 -23.78 16.33
C ALA A 99 23.89 -24.76 16.85
N GLU A 100 25.07 -24.79 16.23
CA GLU A 100 26.20 -25.62 16.66
C GLU A 100 26.71 -25.21 18.05
N GLU A 101 26.94 -23.92 18.29
CA GLU A 101 27.32 -23.36 19.59
C GLU A 101 26.29 -23.66 20.70
N LEU A 102 25.00 -23.70 20.36
CA LEU A 102 23.93 -24.09 21.29
C LEU A 102 23.87 -25.60 21.53
N SER A 103 24.25 -26.43 20.55
CA SER A 103 24.31 -27.89 20.71
C SER A 103 25.58 -28.39 21.39
N GLY A 104 26.68 -27.62 21.33
CA GLY A 104 27.93 -27.90 22.03
C GLY A 104 27.94 -27.50 23.51
N ALA A 105 26.89 -26.85 24.01
CA ALA A 105 26.81 -26.35 25.39
C ALA A 105 26.25 -27.37 26.40
N THR A 106 26.14 -28.65 26.04
CA THR A 106 25.69 -29.73 26.92
C THR A 106 26.52 -31.01 26.75
N ASP A 107 27.75 -30.99 27.29
CA ASP A 107 28.34 -32.22 27.85
C ASP A 107 29.36 -31.87 28.96
N THR A 108 28.84 -31.63 30.17
CA THR A 108 29.62 -31.65 31.42
C THR A 108 28.72 -32.14 32.56
N ASP A 109 28.70 -33.47 32.76
CA ASP A 109 28.53 -34.06 34.08
C ASP A 109 29.64 -35.12 34.24
N ASP A 110 30.67 -34.70 35.01
CA ASP A 110 31.46 -35.46 35.97
C ASP A 110 31.97 -36.89 35.69
N ASP A 111 33.30 -37.05 35.72
CA ASP A 111 33.95 -37.95 36.69
C ASP A 111 35.43 -37.55 36.94
N ASP A 112 35.98 -37.97 38.08
CA ASP A 112 37.20 -37.44 38.76
C ASP A 112 38.54 -38.10 38.30
N ASP A 113 39.63 -37.66 38.94
CA ASP A 113 41.01 -38.20 38.99
C ASP A 113 42.02 -37.84 37.87
N GLY A 114 43.24 -37.45 38.32
CA GLY A 114 44.48 -37.72 37.57
C GLY A 114 45.40 -36.53 37.29
N ALA A 115 46.34 -36.24 38.19
CA ALA A 115 47.38 -35.23 37.97
C ALA A 115 48.48 -35.64 36.95
N ALA A 116 49.08 -34.62 36.30
CA ALA A 116 50.52 -34.45 36.01
C ALA A 116 50.93 -34.09 34.56
N ALA A 117 51.51 -32.89 34.46
CA ALA A 117 52.62 -32.45 33.60
C ALA A 117 53.08 -33.26 32.37
N GLY A 118 53.18 -32.57 31.22
CA GLY A 118 53.98 -32.97 30.06
C GLY A 118 53.99 -31.88 28.99
N ALA A 119 55.16 -31.51 28.49
CA ALA A 119 55.36 -30.50 27.42
C ALA A 119 55.92 -31.15 26.14
N ALA A 120 56.15 -30.32 25.11
CA ALA A 120 56.90 -30.62 23.87
C ALA A 120 56.20 -31.52 22.82
N ASP A 121 56.43 -31.41 21.50
CA ASP A 121 56.95 -30.33 20.61
C ASP A 121 56.76 -30.76 19.13
N GLY A 122 56.97 -29.87 18.15
CA GLY A 122 57.01 -30.15 16.69
C GLY A 122 55.70 -29.84 15.92
N ASP A 123 55.56 -28.80 15.09
CA ASP A 123 56.40 -28.30 13.97
C ASP A 123 56.46 -29.32 12.81
N THR A 124 56.04 -29.08 11.57
CA THR A 124 56.16 -27.94 10.61
C THR A 124 54.93 -27.95 9.62
N ALA A 125 54.64 -27.00 8.71
CA ALA A 125 55.45 -25.98 8.03
C ALA A 125 54.63 -24.78 7.47
N GLU A 126 55.39 -23.75 7.07
CA GLU A 126 55.20 -22.61 6.12
C GLU A 126 54.13 -22.75 5.00
N GLU A 127 53.65 -21.70 4.29
CA GLU A 127 53.84 -20.23 4.26
C GLU A 127 52.49 -19.61 3.77
N ALA A 128 52.20 -18.30 3.70
CA ALA A 128 52.94 -17.04 3.89
C ALA A 128 51.98 -15.95 4.45
N VAL A 129 52.41 -14.68 4.55
CA VAL A 129 51.55 -13.56 5.01
C VAL A 129 51.70 -12.31 4.14
N ALA A 130 50.58 -11.80 3.60
CA ALA A 130 50.48 -10.42 3.11
C ALA A 130 49.04 -9.87 3.13
N GLY A 131 48.73 -8.96 4.07
CA GLY A 131 47.72 -7.92 3.83
C GLY A 131 46.30 -8.10 4.38
N VAL A 132 46.01 -9.01 5.31
CA VAL A 132 44.73 -8.92 6.06
C VAL A 132 44.79 -7.78 7.08
N ALA A 133 43.82 -6.87 7.00
CA ALA A 133 43.66 -5.82 8.00
C ALA A 133 43.35 -6.45 9.37
N SER A 134 44.11 -6.05 10.40
CA SER A 134 44.01 -6.62 11.73
C SER A 134 42.62 -6.41 12.35
N ALA A 135 42.17 -7.37 13.17
CA ALA A 135 40.79 -7.43 13.69
C ALA A 135 40.31 -6.14 14.40
N GLU A 136 41.23 -5.33 14.95
CA GLU A 136 40.93 -4.02 15.54
C GLU A 136 40.32 -3.02 14.54
N SER A 137 40.71 -3.05 13.25
CA SER A 137 40.09 -2.17 12.23
C SER A 137 38.72 -2.65 11.74
N LEU A 138 38.36 -3.91 12.01
CA LEU A 138 37.04 -4.48 11.70
C LEU A 138 36.03 -4.30 12.85
N GLY A 139 36.51 -4.17 14.09
CA GLY A 139 35.67 -3.84 15.25
C GLY A 139 34.99 -2.47 15.17
N ALA A 140 35.55 -1.54 14.41
CA ALA A 140 35.00 -0.18 14.28
C ALA A 140 33.61 -0.15 13.62
N ALA A 141 33.39 -0.94 12.55
CA ALA A 141 32.13 -0.98 11.82
C ALA A 141 30.99 -1.65 12.60
N ALA A 142 31.31 -2.57 13.53
CA ALA A 142 30.34 -3.27 14.36
C ALA A 142 29.86 -2.49 15.61
N SER A 143 30.47 -1.33 15.89
CA SER A 143 30.23 -0.57 17.13
C SER A 143 29.11 0.46 17.03
N TRP A 144 28.75 0.90 15.82
CA TRP A 144 27.81 1.99 15.60
C TRP A 144 26.37 1.49 15.51
N ALA A 145 25.48 2.09 16.30
CA ALA A 145 24.03 1.93 16.19
C ALA A 145 23.35 3.28 16.44
N PRO A 146 22.27 3.60 15.71
CA PRO A 146 21.51 4.82 15.92
C PRO A 146 20.79 4.82 17.28
N SER A 147 20.58 6.01 17.84
CA SER A 147 19.92 6.18 19.14
C SER A 147 18.46 5.73 19.12
N GLY A 148 18.08 4.88 20.08
CA GLY A 148 16.70 4.44 20.30
C GLY A 148 16.66 3.05 20.91
N ILE A 149 15.52 2.39 20.81
CA ILE A 149 15.34 1.01 21.26
C ILE A 149 15.72 0.08 20.11
N LYS A 150 16.68 -0.83 20.31
CA LYS A 150 17.05 -1.81 19.28
C LYS A 150 15.96 -2.86 19.06
N GLY A 151 15.89 -3.37 17.84
CA GLY A 151 15.09 -4.52 17.46
C GLY A 151 15.70 -5.24 16.27
N THR A 152 15.03 -6.25 15.77
CA THR A 152 15.44 -7.03 14.60
C THR A 152 14.25 -7.37 13.72
N ASP A 153 14.50 -7.83 12.50
CA ASP A 153 13.51 -8.54 11.70
C ASP A 153 14.10 -9.81 11.08
N VAL A 154 13.24 -10.83 10.94
CA VAL A 154 13.67 -12.20 10.61
C VAL A 154 12.66 -12.94 9.73
N SER A 155 13.13 -13.96 9.02
CA SER A 155 12.39 -14.72 8.00
C SER A 155 12.87 -16.18 7.94
N ASN A 156 12.42 -16.95 6.94
CA ASN A 156 12.90 -18.31 6.68
C ASN A 156 14.45 -18.38 6.51
N TRP A 157 15.10 -17.29 6.10
CA TRP A 157 16.56 -17.19 5.98
C TRP A 157 17.32 -17.27 7.32
N GLN A 158 16.61 -17.21 8.46
CA GLN A 158 17.17 -17.40 9.81
C GLN A 158 16.57 -18.66 10.46
N PRO A 159 17.01 -19.87 10.04
CA PRO A 159 16.41 -21.13 10.48
C PRO A 159 16.60 -21.42 11.97
N SER A 160 17.67 -20.89 12.57
CA SER A 160 17.95 -20.94 14.00
C SER A 160 18.37 -19.56 14.50
N LEU A 161 17.89 -19.17 15.68
CA LEU A 161 18.12 -17.86 16.29
C LEU A 161 18.23 -17.99 17.81
N ASN A 162 19.32 -17.47 18.37
CA ASN A 162 19.47 -17.33 19.82
C ASN A 162 18.75 -16.06 20.30
N TRP A 163 17.45 -16.16 20.54
CA TRP A 163 16.63 -15.05 21.04
C TRP A 163 17.16 -14.43 22.34
N SER A 164 17.78 -15.23 23.21
CA SER A 164 18.39 -14.76 24.47
C SER A 164 19.64 -13.91 24.22
N SER A 165 20.47 -14.30 23.25
CA SER A 165 21.61 -13.50 22.80
C SER A 165 21.15 -12.14 22.24
N LEU A 166 20.19 -12.13 21.31
CA LEU A 166 19.62 -10.90 20.75
C LEU A 166 19.03 -9.98 21.84
N TRP A 167 18.35 -10.56 22.83
CA TRP A 167 17.87 -9.82 24.00
C TRP A 167 19.02 -9.24 24.84
N ASN A 168 20.07 -10.02 25.13
CA ASN A 168 21.22 -9.57 25.91
C ASN A 168 22.00 -8.45 25.18
N GLN A 169 22.10 -8.50 23.86
CA GLN A 169 22.67 -7.43 23.01
C GLN A 169 21.78 -6.18 22.88
N GLY A 170 20.60 -6.19 23.50
CA GLY A 170 19.72 -5.03 23.67
C GLY A 170 18.49 -4.99 22.76
N SER A 171 18.23 -6.01 21.95
CA SER A 171 17.00 -6.10 21.15
C SER A 171 15.76 -6.21 22.05
N ARG A 172 14.75 -5.37 21.83
CA ARG A 172 13.49 -5.36 22.59
C ARG A 172 12.26 -5.55 21.71
N PHE A 173 12.43 -5.64 20.39
CA PHE A 173 11.36 -5.99 19.48
C PHE A 173 11.82 -6.80 18.27
N ALA A 174 10.91 -7.58 17.70
CA ALA A 174 11.13 -8.35 16.49
C ALA A 174 9.95 -8.22 15.51
N TYR A 175 10.23 -8.00 14.22
CA TYR A 175 9.28 -8.30 13.16
C TYR A 175 9.62 -9.67 12.54
N VAL A 176 8.61 -10.49 12.32
CA VAL A 176 8.78 -11.85 11.78
C VAL A 176 8.01 -11.94 10.47
N LYS A 177 8.65 -12.38 9.37
CA LYS A 177 7.96 -12.58 8.10
C LYS A 177 6.77 -13.49 8.33
N THR A 178 5.59 -13.13 7.87
CA THR A 178 4.39 -13.97 7.96
C THR A 178 4.08 -14.57 6.60
N SER A 179 4.04 -13.72 5.57
CA SER A 179 3.57 -14.10 4.25
C SER A 179 4.14 -13.24 3.14
N GLU A 180 4.12 -13.75 1.93
CA GLU A 180 4.48 -13.03 0.70
C GLU A 180 3.43 -13.29 -0.39
N GLY A 181 3.04 -12.22 -1.09
CA GLY A 181 1.90 -12.24 -2.00
C GLY A 181 0.61 -12.77 -1.33
N ASP A 182 -0.10 -13.65 -2.03
CA ASP A 182 -1.30 -14.35 -1.52
C ASP A 182 -1.14 -15.88 -1.44
N SER A 183 0.12 -16.36 -1.47
CA SER A 183 0.43 -17.78 -1.65
C SER A 183 1.59 -18.28 -0.77
N ILE A 184 2.63 -17.48 -0.51
CA ILE A 184 3.81 -17.89 0.28
C ILE A 184 3.62 -17.58 1.77
N ARG A 185 4.10 -18.49 2.63
CA ARG A 185 4.17 -18.32 4.10
C ARG A 185 5.59 -18.53 4.59
N ASN A 186 5.98 -17.81 5.64
CA ASN A 186 7.11 -18.20 6.46
C ASN A 186 6.71 -19.46 7.26
N SER A 187 7.38 -20.57 7.02
CA SER A 187 7.14 -21.86 7.71
C SER A 187 7.62 -21.83 9.17
N LEU A 188 8.59 -20.98 9.49
CA LEU A 188 9.16 -20.78 10.82
C LEU A 188 8.45 -19.69 11.64
N PHE A 189 7.43 -19.00 11.09
CA PHE A 189 6.79 -17.85 11.74
C PHE A 189 6.36 -18.15 13.18
N GLN A 190 5.77 -19.32 13.44
CA GLN A 190 5.33 -19.69 14.79
C GLN A 190 6.50 -19.85 15.76
N GLN A 191 7.58 -20.52 15.35
CA GLN A 191 8.80 -20.70 16.15
C GLN A 191 9.46 -19.36 16.45
N GLN A 192 9.65 -18.53 15.42
CA GLN A 192 10.32 -17.23 15.53
C GLN A 192 9.50 -16.25 16.39
N TYR A 193 8.19 -16.14 16.14
CA TYR A 193 7.29 -15.27 16.89
C TYR A 193 7.14 -15.69 18.37
N ALA A 194 7.13 -17.00 18.64
CA ALA A 194 7.13 -17.53 20.00
C ALA A 194 8.47 -17.31 20.71
N GLY A 195 9.61 -17.55 20.04
CA GLY A 195 10.96 -17.37 20.59
C GLY A 195 11.23 -15.92 21.00
N ALA A 196 10.94 -14.96 20.12
CA ALA A 196 11.00 -13.53 20.44
C ALA A 196 10.11 -13.17 21.66
N GLY A 197 8.91 -13.73 21.72
CA GLY A 197 7.98 -13.52 22.82
C GLY A 197 8.43 -14.14 24.14
N ALA A 198 9.14 -15.27 24.12
CA ALA A 198 9.60 -15.99 25.31
C ALA A 198 10.68 -15.21 26.07
N VAL A 199 11.57 -14.52 25.35
CA VAL A 199 12.58 -13.62 25.96
C VAL A 199 12.04 -12.22 26.27
N GLY A 200 10.75 -11.97 26.00
CA GLY A 200 10.05 -10.73 26.39
C GLY A 200 10.03 -9.61 25.34
N MET A 201 10.41 -9.87 24.09
CA MET A 201 10.34 -8.86 23.03
C MET A 201 8.89 -8.51 22.63
N HIS A 202 8.67 -7.26 22.28
CA HIS A 202 7.50 -6.87 21.51
C HIS A 202 7.59 -7.45 20.09
N ARG A 203 6.54 -8.07 19.57
CA ARG A 203 6.62 -8.83 18.32
C ARG A 203 5.44 -8.60 17.39
N GLY A 204 5.68 -8.59 16.09
CA GLY A 204 4.67 -8.41 15.05
C GLY A 204 4.98 -9.23 13.81
N GLY A 205 3.96 -9.52 13.01
CA GLY A 205 4.15 -10.08 11.66
C GLY A 205 4.51 -8.98 10.65
N TYR A 206 5.27 -9.32 9.62
CA TYR A 206 5.38 -8.50 8.40
C TYR A 206 4.95 -9.27 7.14
N HIS A 207 4.58 -8.54 6.10
CA HIS A 207 4.13 -9.10 4.84
C HIS A 207 4.80 -8.44 3.64
N PHE A 208 5.57 -9.23 2.90
CA PHE A 208 6.18 -8.83 1.63
C PHE A 208 5.09 -8.74 0.54
N ALA A 209 4.79 -7.53 0.09
CA ALA A 209 3.77 -7.28 -0.91
C ALA A 209 4.21 -7.79 -2.28
N ILE A 210 3.31 -8.44 -3.01
CA ILE A 210 3.47 -8.73 -4.45
C ILE A 210 2.28 -8.10 -5.19
N PRO A 211 2.29 -6.79 -5.49
CA PRO A 211 1.15 -6.13 -6.14
C PRO A 211 0.90 -6.66 -7.55
N THR A 212 -0.22 -7.34 -7.78
CA THR A 212 -0.65 -7.81 -9.11
C THR A 212 -2.08 -7.39 -9.43
N ARG A 213 -2.48 -7.50 -10.70
CA ARG A 213 -3.84 -7.11 -11.16
C ARG A 213 -4.94 -8.08 -10.69
N ASP A 214 -4.56 -9.28 -10.29
CA ASP A 214 -5.38 -10.40 -9.80
C ASP A 214 -5.21 -10.69 -8.28
N SER A 215 -4.27 -10.00 -7.64
CA SER A 215 -4.05 -10.02 -6.19
C SER A 215 -4.14 -8.60 -5.60
N SER A 216 -5.35 -8.20 -5.19
CA SER A 216 -5.57 -6.87 -4.60
C SER A 216 -4.95 -6.74 -3.20
N GLY A 217 -4.67 -5.51 -2.78
CA GLY A 217 -4.16 -5.24 -1.44
C GLY A 217 -5.06 -5.81 -0.34
N ALA A 218 -6.38 -5.78 -0.49
CA ALA A 218 -7.30 -6.42 0.43
C ALA A 218 -7.15 -7.96 0.48
N LYS A 219 -6.90 -8.63 -0.66
CA LYS A 219 -6.65 -10.08 -0.73
C LYS A 219 -5.39 -10.45 0.06
N GLN A 220 -4.31 -9.70 -0.14
CA GLN A 220 -3.04 -9.92 0.56
C GLN A 220 -3.11 -9.53 2.04
N ALA A 221 -3.86 -8.48 2.40
CA ALA A 221 -4.13 -8.15 3.81
C ALA A 221 -4.91 -9.27 4.52
N ASP A 222 -5.91 -9.87 3.87
CA ASP A 222 -6.61 -11.02 4.43
C ASP A 222 -5.69 -12.25 4.56
N TYR A 223 -4.85 -12.52 3.56
CA TYR A 223 -3.87 -13.60 3.62
C TYR A 223 -2.89 -13.40 4.79
N PHE A 224 -2.31 -12.21 4.91
CA PHE A 224 -1.40 -11.84 5.99
C PHE A 224 -2.02 -12.02 7.38
N ILE A 225 -3.21 -11.45 7.60
CA ILE A 225 -3.89 -11.49 8.91
C ILE A 225 -4.28 -12.91 9.28
N ASN A 226 -4.72 -13.72 8.32
CA ASN A 226 -5.11 -15.11 8.56
C ASN A 226 -3.92 -16.04 8.86
N ASN A 227 -2.68 -15.62 8.62
CA ASN A 227 -1.48 -16.44 8.79
C ASN A 227 -0.52 -15.96 9.89
N GLY A 228 -0.78 -14.82 10.55
CA GLY A 228 0.06 -14.31 11.64
C GLY A 228 0.08 -12.80 11.80
N GLY A 229 -0.33 -12.04 10.77
CA GLY A 229 -0.30 -10.56 10.75
C GLY A 229 -1.34 -9.86 11.63
N GLY A 230 -2.14 -10.60 12.40
CA GLY A 230 -3.16 -10.04 13.29
C GLY A 230 -2.55 -9.11 14.36
N TRP A 231 -3.36 -8.18 14.86
CA TRP A 231 -3.00 -7.32 15.99
C TRP A 231 -4.10 -7.35 17.06
N SER A 232 -3.68 -7.30 18.32
CA SER A 232 -4.55 -7.11 19.47
C SER A 232 -3.87 -6.16 20.47
N ALA A 233 -4.65 -5.52 21.34
CA ALA A 233 -4.15 -4.60 22.36
C ALA A 233 -3.57 -5.34 23.60
N ASP A 234 -2.87 -6.46 23.40
CA ASP A 234 -2.33 -7.33 24.47
C ASP A 234 -1.11 -6.75 25.20
N GLY A 235 -0.60 -5.60 24.76
CA GLY A 235 0.61 -4.99 25.32
C GLY A 235 1.90 -5.69 24.93
N ARG A 236 1.86 -6.61 23.96
CA ARG A 236 3.02 -7.35 23.42
C ARG A 236 3.11 -7.28 21.89
N THR A 237 2.00 -7.07 21.20
CA THR A 237 1.86 -7.17 19.73
C THR A 237 2.07 -5.83 19.02
N LEU A 238 3.10 -5.77 18.17
CA LEU A 238 3.33 -4.67 17.24
C LEU A 238 2.24 -4.64 16.15
N PRO A 239 1.89 -3.49 15.56
CA PRO A 239 1.01 -3.47 14.39
C PRO A 239 1.65 -4.30 13.27
N GLY A 240 0.84 -5.05 12.50
CA GLY A 240 1.36 -5.76 11.33
C GLY A 240 2.01 -4.78 10.35
N LEU A 241 3.14 -5.18 9.77
CA LEU A 241 3.96 -4.37 8.89
C LEU A 241 3.71 -4.75 7.43
N LEU A 242 3.31 -3.78 6.61
CA LEU A 242 3.28 -3.93 5.15
C LEU A 242 4.67 -3.61 4.63
N ASP A 243 5.38 -4.62 4.17
CA ASP A 243 6.62 -4.48 3.43
C ASP A 243 6.27 -4.26 1.95
N VAL A 244 6.61 -3.07 1.45
CA VAL A 244 6.32 -2.67 0.07
C VAL A 244 7.54 -1.95 -0.52
N GLU A 245 8.32 -2.72 -1.26
CA GLU A 245 9.58 -2.31 -1.88
C GLU A 245 9.79 -2.96 -3.25
N ASN A 246 11.04 -2.90 -3.76
CA ASN A 246 11.44 -3.38 -5.09
C ASN A 246 10.91 -4.78 -5.43
N ASN A 247 10.37 -4.94 -6.64
CA ASN A 247 10.00 -6.25 -7.17
C ASN A 247 11.22 -7.20 -7.26
N PRO A 248 11.24 -8.34 -6.53
CA PRO A 248 12.32 -9.33 -6.62
C PRO A 248 12.23 -10.21 -7.87
N TYR A 249 11.05 -10.27 -8.51
CA TYR A 249 10.74 -11.21 -9.59
C TYR A 249 10.37 -10.46 -10.88
N PRO A 250 11.34 -9.83 -11.56
CA PRO A 250 11.05 -8.95 -12.70
C PRO A 250 10.48 -9.70 -13.92
N SER A 251 10.87 -10.95 -14.08
CA SER A 251 10.34 -11.89 -15.08
C SER A 251 8.85 -12.25 -14.89
N LEU A 252 8.35 -12.20 -13.65
CA LEU A 252 6.96 -12.55 -13.33
C LEU A 252 6.04 -11.34 -13.17
N TYR A 253 6.52 -10.28 -12.53
CA TYR A 253 5.70 -9.12 -12.18
C TYR A 253 6.19 -7.79 -12.81
N GLY A 254 7.22 -7.83 -13.66
CA GLY A 254 7.67 -6.69 -14.45
C GLY A 254 8.67 -5.78 -13.73
N ASN A 255 8.61 -4.46 -13.98
CA ASN A 255 9.61 -3.53 -13.45
C ASN A 255 9.66 -3.47 -11.90
N HIS A 256 10.58 -2.69 -11.35
CA HIS A 256 10.75 -2.52 -9.89
C HIS A 256 9.49 -2.01 -9.15
N CYS A 257 8.50 -1.44 -9.88
CA CYS A 257 7.18 -1.05 -9.40
C CYS A 257 6.07 -2.07 -9.76
N TYR A 258 6.40 -3.32 -10.05
CA TYR A 258 5.47 -4.40 -10.43
C TYR A 258 4.61 -4.10 -11.67
N ASN A 259 5.12 -3.27 -12.61
CA ASN A 259 4.37 -2.72 -13.75
C ASN A 259 3.07 -1.95 -13.37
N PHE A 260 3.00 -1.41 -12.16
CA PHE A 260 1.93 -0.50 -11.74
C PHE A 260 2.33 0.95 -12.01
N SER A 261 1.36 1.78 -12.42
CA SER A 261 1.52 3.23 -12.29
C SER A 261 1.50 3.65 -10.82
N GLN A 262 2.11 4.80 -10.51
CA GLN A 262 2.08 5.40 -9.17
C GLN A 262 0.67 5.48 -8.58
N SER A 263 -0.34 5.77 -9.42
CA SER A 263 -1.74 5.86 -8.99
C SER A 263 -2.38 4.50 -8.66
N GLU A 264 -1.98 3.43 -9.35
CA GLU A 264 -2.40 2.07 -9.07
C GLU A 264 -1.73 1.57 -7.78
N MET A 265 -0.43 1.80 -7.61
CA MET A 265 0.33 1.41 -6.42
C MET A 265 -0.23 2.07 -5.15
N VAL A 266 -0.45 3.39 -5.19
CA VAL A 266 -1.11 4.14 -4.11
C VAL A 266 -2.54 3.67 -3.85
N SER A 267 -3.22 3.11 -4.84
CA SER A 267 -4.55 2.52 -4.65
C SER A 267 -4.46 1.13 -4.00
N TRP A 268 -3.47 0.33 -4.37
CA TRP A 268 -3.21 -1.01 -3.84
C TRP A 268 -2.79 -0.96 -2.36
N ILE A 269 -1.81 -0.12 -2.00
CA ILE A 269 -1.37 0.10 -0.60
C ILE A 269 -2.56 0.56 0.26
N ARG A 270 -3.44 1.40 -0.30
CA ARG A 270 -4.65 1.86 0.39
C ARG A 270 -5.70 0.76 0.57
N ASP A 271 -5.85 -0.14 -0.39
CA ASP A 271 -6.73 -1.30 -0.29
C ASP A 271 -6.26 -2.25 0.82
N PHE A 272 -4.96 -2.57 0.85
CA PHE A 272 -4.32 -3.34 1.92
C PHE A 272 -4.55 -2.70 3.29
N SER A 273 -4.15 -1.43 3.44
CA SER A 273 -4.30 -0.67 4.69
C SER A 273 -5.75 -0.62 5.18
N ASN A 274 -6.71 -0.34 4.29
CA ASN A 274 -8.12 -0.27 4.66
C ASN A 274 -8.65 -1.63 5.11
N ARG A 275 -8.27 -2.71 4.43
CA ARG A 275 -8.68 -4.07 4.81
C ARG A 275 -8.06 -4.50 6.13
N TYR A 276 -6.77 -4.22 6.32
CA TYR A 276 -6.07 -4.44 7.59
C TYR A 276 -6.76 -3.69 8.74
N LYS A 277 -7.03 -2.38 8.57
CA LYS A 277 -7.77 -1.54 9.53
C LYS A 277 -9.19 -2.02 9.81
N ALA A 278 -9.88 -2.60 8.83
CA ALA A 278 -11.20 -3.20 9.03
C ALA A 278 -11.15 -4.52 9.82
N ARG A 279 -10.09 -5.31 9.66
CA ARG A 279 -9.90 -6.63 10.30
C ARG A 279 -9.30 -6.55 11.71
N THR A 280 -8.24 -5.77 11.90
CA THR A 280 -7.51 -5.63 13.18
C THR A 280 -7.93 -4.39 13.97
N GLY A 281 -8.61 -3.44 13.30
CA GLY A 281 -8.98 -2.17 13.89
C GLY A 281 -7.94 -1.07 13.82
N ARG A 282 -6.77 -1.35 13.22
CA ARG A 282 -5.58 -0.50 13.24
C ARG A 282 -4.96 -0.41 11.85
N VAL A 283 -4.32 0.71 11.49
CA VAL A 283 -3.51 0.75 10.26
C VAL A 283 -2.26 -0.14 10.41
N PRO A 284 -1.74 -0.75 9.33
CA PRO A 284 -0.45 -1.40 9.39
C PRO A 284 0.65 -0.33 9.55
N ALA A 285 1.83 -0.74 10.00
CA ALA A 285 3.05 0.01 9.71
C ALA A 285 3.42 -0.17 8.23
N ILE A 286 4.20 0.74 7.66
CA ILE A 286 4.71 0.63 6.28
C ILE A 286 6.23 0.52 6.33
N TYR A 287 6.76 -0.58 5.82
CA TYR A 287 8.17 -0.77 5.49
C TYR A 287 8.41 -0.43 4.03
N THR A 288 9.44 0.36 3.75
CA THR A 288 9.88 0.73 2.39
C THR A 288 11.26 1.40 2.44
N ASN A 289 11.85 1.69 1.27
CA ASN A 289 13.00 2.58 1.14
C ASN A 289 12.60 3.92 0.47
N TYR A 290 13.46 4.94 0.59
CA TYR A 290 13.12 6.29 0.11
C TYR A 290 12.85 6.35 -1.40
N TYR A 291 13.70 5.71 -2.20
CA TYR A 291 13.70 5.80 -3.66
C TYR A 291 12.53 5.05 -4.26
N TRP A 292 12.30 3.80 -3.84
CA TRP A 292 11.13 3.03 -4.26
C TRP A 292 9.83 3.77 -3.96
N TRP A 293 9.69 4.36 -2.76
CA TRP A 293 8.50 5.15 -2.45
C TRP A 293 8.38 6.40 -3.33
N GLN A 294 9.48 7.07 -3.64
CA GLN A 294 9.47 8.20 -4.56
C GLN A 294 8.97 7.77 -5.95
N ASP A 295 9.56 6.73 -6.52
CA ASP A 295 9.38 6.36 -7.92
C ASP A 295 8.06 5.59 -8.14
N CYS A 296 7.76 4.62 -7.28
CA CYS A 296 6.58 3.76 -7.40
C CYS A 296 5.31 4.33 -6.76
N THR A 297 5.37 5.42 -5.98
CA THR A 297 4.15 6.08 -5.44
C THR A 297 3.99 7.55 -5.85
N GLY A 298 4.97 8.12 -6.56
CA GLY A 298 5.02 9.56 -6.83
C GLY A 298 5.31 10.37 -5.55
N ASN A 299 6.10 9.78 -4.65
CA ASN A 299 6.41 10.31 -3.31
C ASN A 299 5.14 10.76 -2.56
N THR A 300 4.10 9.92 -2.51
CA THR A 300 2.78 10.35 -2.01
C THR A 300 2.81 10.74 -0.53
N SER A 301 1.98 11.72 -0.15
CA SER A 301 1.78 12.14 1.25
C SER A 301 0.53 11.52 1.91
N ALA A 302 -0.03 10.47 1.30
CA ALA A 302 -1.38 9.97 1.62
C ALA A 302 -1.45 8.89 2.71
N PHE A 303 -0.31 8.50 3.30
CA PHE A 303 -0.16 7.41 4.29
C PHE A 303 0.50 7.89 5.59
N ASN A 304 0.23 9.14 5.94
CA ASN A 304 0.80 9.83 7.10
C ASN A 304 0.17 9.43 8.44
N ASP A 305 -0.89 8.62 8.45
CA ASP A 305 -1.43 7.98 9.65
C ASP A 305 -0.75 6.63 9.97
N HIS A 306 0.15 6.15 9.10
CA HIS A 306 0.90 4.90 9.26
C HIS A 306 2.25 5.14 9.95
N PRO A 307 2.67 4.28 10.89
CA PRO A 307 4.06 4.21 11.35
C PRO A 307 4.99 3.91 10.17
N LEU A 308 6.06 4.70 10.03
CA LEU A 308 7.09 4.46 9.01
C LEU A 308 8.21 3.59 9.57
N HIS A 309 8.48 2.49 8.88
CA HIS A 309 9.71 1.72 8.98
C HIS A 309 10.52 2.01 7.72
N ILE A 310 11.60 2.77 7.84
CA ILE A 310 12.43 3.15 6.68
C ILE A 310 13.66 2.25 6.61
N ALA A 311 14.04 1.81 5.41
CA ALA A 311 15.29 1.14 5.15
C ALA A 311 16.32 2.11 4.56
N ALA A 312 17.51 2.17 5.16
CA ALA A 312 18.69 2.85 4.63
C ALA A 312 19.92 2.39 5.43
N TYR A 313 20.87 1.70 4.80
CA TYR A 313 22.06 1.19 5.50
C TYR A 313 23.14 2.26 5.55
N GLU A 314 22.88 3.29 6.36
CA GLU A 314 23.67 4.52 6.48
C GLU A 314 24.01 4.80 7.95
N THR A 315 25.13 5.50 8.19
CA THR A 315 25.49 5.99 9.54
C THR A 315 24.88 7.35 9.89
N THR A 316 24.03 7.89 9.00
CA THR A 316 23.34 9.17 9.14
C THR A 316 21.83 9.01 9.12
N ALA A 317 21.11 9.95 9.77
CA ALA A 317 19.65 9.86 9.87
C ALA A 317 18.97 9.80 8.48
N PRO A 318 18.14 8.80 8.20
CA PRO A 318 17.68 8.47 6.86
C PRO A 318 16.75 9.53 6.27
N ARG A 319 16.84 9.70 4.95
CA ARG A 319 15.89 10.49 4.17
C ARG A 319 14.52 9.80 4.17
N VAL A 320 13.49 10.48 4.67
CA VAL A 320 12.12 9.93 4.74
C VAL A 320 11.20 10.47 3.63
N PRO A 321 10.24 9.67 3.13
CA PRO A 321 9.28 10.13 2.11
C PRO A 321 8.33 11.24 2.57
N SER A 322 7.63 11.89 1.64
CA SER A 322 6.88 13.14 1.91
C SER A 322 5.72 12.98 2.90
N ALA A 323 5.14 11.78 3.03
CA ALA A 323 4.14 11.45 4.05
C ALA A 323 4.68 11.52 5.49
N TRP A 324 6.01 11.59 5.68
CA TRP A 324 6.64 11.57 7.00
C TRP A 324 7.73 12.63 7.20
N SER A 325 7.90 13.11 8.44
CA SER A 325 8.91 14.08 8.89
C SER A 325 10.10 13.42 9.57
N THR A 326 9.89 12.21 10.05
CA THR A 326 10.85 11.29 10.65
C THR A 326 10.28 9.87 10.49
N TYR A 327 11.02 8.85 10.87
CA TYR A 327 10.55 7.48 10.96
C TYR A 327 10.11 7.12 12.39
N ASP A 328 9.34 6.05 12.52
CA ASP A 328 9.06 5.37 13.78
C ASP A 328 10.12 4.26 14.01
N PHE A 329 10.41 3.49 12.95
CA PHE A 329 11.46 2.48 12.88
C PHE A 329 12.46 2.75 11.75
N TRP A 330 13.71 2.36 11.93
CA TRP A 330 14.73 2.41 10.89
C TRP A 330 15.54 1.11 10.88
N GLN A 331 15.52 0.40 9.75
CA GLN A 331 16.44 -0.70 9.44
C GLN A 331 17.75 -0.09 8.94
N TYR A 332 18.79 -0.15 9.77
CA TYR A 332 20.02 0.66 9.61
C TYR A 332 21.25 -0.17 9.22
N THR A 333 21.18 -1.49 9.34
CA THR A 333 22.16 -2.45 8.82
C THR A 333 21.51 -3.82 8.73
N ASP A 334 22.03 -4.62 7.82
CA ASP A 334 21.74 -6.02 7.55
C ASP A 334 22.70 -6.98 8.30
N ALA A 335 23.81 -6.46 8.81
CA ALA A 335 24.87 -7.19 9.51
C ALA A 335 24.94 -6.84 11.01
N GLY A 336 23.78 -6.61 11.64
CA GLY A 336 23.69 -6.27 13.05
C GLY A 336 23.68 -7.49 13.96
N PHE A 337 24.05 -7.24 15.24
CA PHE A 337 24.23 -8.27 16.27
C PHE A 337 25.34 -9.28 15.91
N THR A 338 25.69 -10.18 16.83
CA THR A 338 26.61 -11.30 16.55
C THR A 338 26.07 -12.24 15.46
N GLU A 339 24.75 -12.32 15.34
CA GLU A 339 23.99 -13.18 14.45
C GLU A 339 24.02 -12.71 12.98
N ARG A 340 24.51 -11.48 12.69
CA ARG A 340 24.50 -10.85 11.35
C ARG A 340 23.12 -10.86 10.71
N ILE A 341 22.17 -10.19 11.38
CA ILE A 341 20.78 -10.07 10.94
C ILE A 341 20.36 -8.60 10.83
N ASP A 342 19.22 -8.37 10.19
CA ASP A 342 18.62 -7.04 10.08
C ASP A 342 18.43 -6.40 11.45
N ALA A 343 19.08 -5.25 11.63
CA ALA A 343 19.02 -4.49 12.85
C ALA A 343 18.19 -3.22 12.65
N ASN A 344 17.25 -3.08 13.58
CA ASN A 344 16.30 -2.00 13.60
C ASN A 344 16.50 -1.13 14.82
N VAL A 345 16.14 0.14 14.70
CA VAL A 345 15.91 1.01 15.85
C VAL A 345 14.50 1.56 15.82
N PHE A 346 13.80 1.49 16.95
CA PHE A 346 12.63 2.31 17.21
C PHE A 346 13.09 3.64 17.81
N ARG A 347 12.73 4.75 17.16
CA ARG A 347 13.25 6.09 17.48
C ARG A 347 12.84 6.62 18.86
N GLY A 348 11.72 6.12 19.40
CA GLY A 348 11.09 6.66 20.60
C GLY A 348 11.54 6.04 21.91
N SER A 349 11.05 6.63 23.00
CA SER A 349 11.16 6.09 24.36
C SER A 349 10.35 4.81 24.58
N THR A 350 10.64 4.08 25.65
CA THR A 350 9.90 2.87 26.05
C THR A 350 8.40 3.13 26.22
N ALA A 351 8.01 4.31 26.71
CA ALA A 351 6.60 4.69 26.82
C ALA A 351 5.93 4.84 25.45
N GLN A 352 6.63 5.40 24.46
CA GLN A 352 6.14 5.50 23.09
C GLN A 352 6.10 4.14 22.38
N LEU A 353 7.03 3.23 22.68
CA LEU A 353 6.97 1.85 22.18
C LEU A 353 5.77 1.10 22.79
N GLN A 354 5.50 1.30 24.08
CA GLN A 354 4.30 0.73 24.72
C GLN A 354 3.00 1.33 24.19
N ASP A 355 2.96 2.63 23.86
CA ASP A 355 1.82 3.25 23.16
C ASP A 355 1.68 2.66 21.75
N LEU A 356 2.77 2.53 20.99
CA LEU A 356 2.75 1.82 19.71
C LEU A 356 2.24 0.38 19.85
N VAL A 357 2.56 -0.34 20.92
CA VAL A 357 2.11 -1.73 21.06
C VAL A 357 0.62 -1.81 21.48
N ARG A 358 0.16 -0.93 22.39
CA ARG A 358 -1.18 -1.00 23.00
C ARG A 358 -2.25 -0.19 22.27
N ASN A 359 -1.89 0.93 21.65
CA ASN A 359 -2.84 1.94 21.23
C ASN A 359 -3.32 1.75 19.78
N ARG A 360 -4.59 1.37 19.63
CA ARG A 360 -5.31 1.27 18.35
C ARG A 360 -5.29 2.57 17.54
N TYR A 361 -5.16 3.72 18.23
CA TYR A 361 -5.12 5.07 17.67
C TYR A 361 -3.75 5.74 17.85
N TYR A 362 -2.68 4.95 17.95
CA TYR A 362 -1.29 5.43 17.94
C TYR A 362 -1.08 6.44 16.81
N LYS A 363 -0.35 7.52 17.10
CA LYS A 363 0.03 8.53 16.12
C LYS A 363 1.49 8.31 15.72
N PRO A 364 1.80 8.09 14.43
CA PRO A 364 3.16 7.91 13.99
C PRO A 364 4.01 9.13 14.30
N MET A 365 5.24 8.92 14.80
CA MET A 365 6.18 10.01 15.08
C MET A 365 6.46 10.82 13.82
N GLY A 366 6.48 10.13 12.68
CA GLY A 366 6.69 10.71 11.38
C GLY A 366 5.51 11.48 10.80
N GLY A 367 4.27 11.26 11.22
CA GLY A 367 3.10 11.61 10.41
C GLY A 367 3.02 13.07 9.93
N ARG A 368 3.44 13.35 8.68
CA ARG A 368 3.24 14.66 8.04
C ARG A 368 1.85 14.70 7.47
N ALA A 369 0.94 15.40 8.16
CA ALA A 369 -0.32 15.84 7.57
C ALA A 369 -0.08 16.38 6.14
N PRO A 370 -0.95 16.07 5.15
CA PRO A 370 -0.56 16.02 3.74
C PRO A 370 0.08 17.32 3.25
N ALA A 371 0.98 17.23 2.27
CA ALA A 371 1.76 18.36 1.76
C ALA A 371 0.83 19.54 1.45
N GLY A 372 1.03 20.64 2.18
CA GLY A 372 0.05 21.71 2.37
C GLY A 372 -0.24 22.03 3.85
N THR A 373 0.19 21.19 4.80
CA THR A 373 0.07 21.46 6.24
C THR A 373 1.31 22.17 6.81
N PRO A 374 1.22 23.41 7.31
CA PRO A 374 2.36 24.09 7.93
C PRO A 374 2.62 23.56 9.35
N THR A 375 3.81 23.04 9.59
CA THR A 375 4.33 22.78 10.94
C THR A 375 4.76 24.11 11.58
N GLY A 376 3.95 24.61 12.52
CA GLY A 376 4.28 25.80 13.31
C GLY A 376 3.71 25.70 14.72
N THR A 377 4.57 25.95 15.71
CA THR A 377 4.21 26.14 17.13
C THR A 377 3.12 27.24 17.23
N PRO A 378 2.09 27.07 18.07
CA PRO A 378 0.84 27.81 17.90
C PRO A 378 0.93 29.29 18.34
N THR A 379 1.25 30.18 17.40
CA THR A 379 0.89 31.60 17.56
C THR A 379 -0.62 31.73 17.36
N GLN A 380 -1.34 32.06 18.44
CA GLN A 380 -2.74 32.45 18.34
C GLN A 380 -2.86 33.65 17.39
N VAL A 381 -3.73 33.55 16.40
CA VAL A 381 -4.14 34.71 15.60
C VAL A 381 -5.59 34.99 15.96
N SER A 382 -5.84 36.16 16.52
CA SER A 382 -7.18 36.62 16.94
C SER A 382 -7.63 37.85 16.14
N PRO A 383 -7.87 37.76 14.82
CA PRO A 383 -8.59 38.82 14.12
C PRO A 383 -10.02 38.89 14.69
N ALA A 384 -10.41 40.06 15.20
CA ALA A 384 -11.73 40.31 15.80
C ALA A 384 -12.11 39.43 17.02
N GLY A 385 -11.13 38.95 17.79
CA GLY A 385 -11.38 38.30 19.10
C GLY A 385 -11.88 36.85 19.07
N TYR A 386 -12.02 36.24 17.90
CA TYR A 386 -12.35 34.81 17.76
C TYR A 386 -11.10 33.96 17.50
N VAL A 387 -11.01 32.81 18.18
CA VAL A 387 -9.83 31.92 18.15
C VAL A 387 -10.03 30.79 17.14
N VAL A 388 -9.02 30.58 16.29
CA VAL A 388 -9.01 29.53 15.25
C VAL A 388 -7.93 28.48 15.57
N LYS A 389 -8.37 27.35 16.13
CA LYS A 389 -7.53 26.34 16.80
C LYS A 389 -7.88 24.91 16.36
N GLY A 390 -7.15 23.91 16.87
CA GLY A 390 -7.44 22.50 16.66
C GLY A 390 -7.42 22.07 15.18
N GLY A 391 -8.19 21.04 14.85
CA GLY A 391 -8.27 20.49 13.49
C GLY A 391 -8.79 21.50 12.47
N ILE A 392 -9.79 22.32 12.84
CA ILE A 392 -10.29 23.39 11.97
C ILE A 392 -9.22 24.44 11.71
N GLY A 393 -8.53 24.92 12.75
CA GLY A 393 -7.53 25.96 12.60
C GLY A 393 -6.30 25.52 11.81
N ASN A 394 -5.90 24.26 11.94
CA ASN A 394 -4.84 23.67 11.12
C ASN A 394 -5.25 23.65 9.65
N GLN A 395 -6.45 23.15 9.32
CA GLN A 395 -6.91 23.10 7.93
C GLN A 395 -7.17 24.48 7.33
N TYR A 396 -7.72 25.41 8.12
CA TYR A 396 -7.93 26.79 7.69
C TYR A 396 -6.61 27.44 7.27
N ARG A 397 -5.55 27.31 8.08
CA ARG A 397 -4.20 27.78 7.70
C ARG A 397 -3.66 27.05 6.47
N ALA A 398 -3.74 25.73 6.43
CA ALA A 398 -3.25 24.89 5.33
C ALA A 398 -3.86 25.25 3.97
N LEU A 399 -5.14 25.64 3.96
CA LEU A 399 -5.86 26.02 2.73
C LEU A 399 -5.78 27.53 2.42
N GLY A 400 -4.90 28.28 3.08
CA GLY A 400 -4.61 29.71 2.79
C GLY A 400 -5.19 30.72 3.77
N GLY A 401 -5.90 30.29 4.82
CA GLY A 401 -6.32 31.13 5.94
C GLY A 401 -7.20 32.31 5.55
N SER A 402 -6.92 33.48 6.11
CA SER A 402 -7.75 34.70 5.96
C SER A 402 -7.74 35.25 4.54
N SER A 403 -6.68 35.04 3.76
CA SER A 403 -6.64 35.49 2.36
C SER A 403 -7.64 34.70 1.49
N VAL A 404 -7.89 33.42 1.80
CA VAL A 404 -8.81 32.56 1.05
C VAL A 404 -10.22 32.56 1.64
N PHE A 405 -10.38 32.41 2.96
CA PHE A 405 -11.69 32.22 3.62
C PHE A 405 -12.18 33.41 4.44
N GLY A 406 -11.35 34.45 4.59
CA GLY A 406 -11.65 35.58 5.48
C GLY A 406 -11.40 35.27 6.95
N THR A 407 -11.53 36.28 7.80
CA THR A 407 -11.43 36.18 9.26
C THR A 407 -12.52 35.29 9.88
N PRO A 408 -12.28 34.66 11.04
CA PRO A 408 -13.34 33.98 11.78
C PRO A 408 -14.45 34.95 12.19
N THR A 409 -15.71 34.50 12.14
CA THR A 409 -16.88 35.27 12.58
C THR A 409 -17.53 34.71 13.85
N MET A 410 -16.99 33.61 14.38
CA MET A 410 -17.35 33.01 15.66
C MET A 410 -16.21 32.11 16.14
N ASN A 411 -16.22 31.77 17.43
CA ASN A 411 -15.41 30.65 17.95
C ASN A 411 -15.93 29.31 17.40
N GLU A 412 -15.06 28.30 17.39
CA GLU A 412 -15.44 26.91 17.10
C GLU A 412 -16.59 26.45 18.01
N ARG A 413 -17.64 25.87 17.42
CA ARG A 413 -18.84 25.40 18.12
C ARG A 413 -19.07 23.92 17.84
N GLY A 414 -19.16 23.14 18.91
CA GLY A 414 -19.55 21.73 18.88
C GLY A 414 -21.06 21.51 18.95
N GLY A 415 -21.45 20.26 19.16
CA GLY A 415 -22.85 19.82 19.21
C GLY A 415 -23.42 19.41 17.85
N LEU A 416 -22.57 19.20 16.83
CA LEU A 416 -22.99 18.52 15.61
C LEU A 416 -23.00 17.00 15.80
N VAL A 417 -23.69 16.29 14.91
CA VAL A 417 -23.90 14.83 14.94
C VAL A 417 -22.58 14.07 15.14
N ASN A 418 -22.56 13.07 16.03
CA ASN A 418 -21.37 12.27 16.34
C ASN A 418 -20.15 13.09 16.85
N GLY A 419 -20.41 14.19 17.59
CA GLY A 419 -19.36 14.97 18.25
C GLY A 419 -18.58 15.89 17.32
N GLY A 420 -19.11 16.22 16.14
CA GLY A 420 -18.47 17.16 15.23
C GLY A 420 -18.56 18.62 15.70
N VAL A 421 -17.71 19.44 15.11
CA VAL A 421 -17.59 20.88 15.40
C VAL A 421 -17.54 21.69 14.10
N TYR A 422 -17.88 22.97 14.16
CA TYR A 422 -17.76 23.89 13.02
C TYR A 422 -17.28 25.29 13.42
N GLN A 423 -16.74 26.02 12.44
CA GLN A 423 -16.38 27.43 12.57
C GLN A 423 -16.66 28.17 11.27
N ARG A 424 -17.23 29.39 11.37
CA ARG A 424 -17.61 30.24 10.24
C ARG A 424 -16.58 31.34 9.99
N PHE A 425 -16.40 31.71 8.73
CA PHE A 425 -15.43 32.70 8.26
C PHE A 425 -16.06 33.71 7.29
N SER A 426 -15.52 34.93 7.24
CA SER A 426 -16.17 36.09 6.63
C SER A 426 -16.33 36.05 5.11
N LYS A 427 -15.58 35.22 4.36
CA LYS A 427 -15.85 34.93 2.94
C LYS A 427 -16.89 33.83 2.73
N ASN A 428 -17.87 33.74 3.63
CA ASN A 428 -19.00 32.81 3.61
C ASN A 428 -18.60 31.32 3.45
N SER A 429 -17.49 30.95 4.10
CA SER A 429 -17.04 29.57 4.19
C SER A 429 -17.18 29.08 5.63
N THR A 430 -17.67 27.85 5.81
CA THR A 430 -17.72 27.19 7.13
C THR A 430 -16.85 25.95 7.07
N PHE A 431 -15.89 25.85 7.98
CA PHE A 431 -15.16 24.60 8.20
C PHE A 431 -15.99 23.72 9.12
N TYR A 432 -16.14 22.46 8.73
CA TYR A 432 -16.73 21.41 9.55
C TYR A 432 -15.65 20.37 9.85
N TRP A 433 -15.59 19.88 11.08
CA TRP A 433 -14.68 18.81 11.49
C TRP A 433 -15.46 17.66 12.12
N SER A 434 -15.04 16.44 11.80
CA SER A 434 -15.38 15.22 12.54
C SER A 434 -14.17 14.30 12.60
N SER A 435 -14.12 13.41 13.58
CA SER A 435 -13.04 12.42 13.70
C SER A 435 -12.82 11.58 12.41
N PRO A 436 -13.87 11.06 11.74
CA PRO A 436 -13.68 10.29 10.50
C PRO A 436 -13.26 11.08 9.25
N THR A 437 -13.47 12.40 9.19
CA THR A 437 -13.23 13.21 7.97
C THR A 437 -12.09 14.20 8.08
N GLY A 438 -11.65 14.52 9.29
CA GLY A 438 -10.87 15.75 9.53
C GLY A 438 -11.72 17.00 9.30
N ALA A 439 -11.05 18.15 9.20
CA ALA A 439 -11.69 19.44 8.92
C ALA A 439 -11.70 19.74 7.42
N TRP A 440 -12.82 20.22 6.88
CA TRP A 440 -12.92 20.71 5.50
C TRP A 440 -13.89 21.88 5.36
N PRO A 441 -13.61 22.85 4.47
CA PRO A 441 -14.49 23.98 4.21
C PRO A 441 -15.64 23.62 3.27
N VAL A 442 -16.83 24.15 3.54
CA VAL A 442 -17.93 24.28 2.56
C VAL A 442 -18.11 25.75 2.23
N ASN A 443 -18.13 26.08 0.94
CA ASN A 443 -18.33 27.44 0.43
C ASN A 443 -19.83 27.69 0.16
N PHE A 444 -20.46 28.57 0.94
CA PHE A 444 -21.90 28.85 0.82
C PHE A 444 -22.25 29.90 -0.23
N ASN A 445 -21.24 30.57 -0.82
CA ASN A 445 -21.44 31.33 -2.07
C ASN A 445 -21.66 30.40 -3.28
N GLY A 446 -21.14 29.16 -3.20
CA GLY A 446 -21.26 28.15 -4.24
C GLY A 446 -22.61 27.43 -4.27
N ALA A 447 -22.95 26.86 -5.43
CA ALA A 447 -24.15 26.04 -5.58
C ALA A 447 -24.06 24.72 -4.78
N ILE A 448 -22.85 24.19 -4.57
CA ILE A 448 -22.59 23.00 -3.74
C ILE A 448 -22.91 23.28 -2.27
N GLY A 449 -22.46 24.41 -1.71
CA GLY A 449 -22.83 24.82 -0.35
C GLY A 449 -24.33 25.04 -0.17
N ARG A 450 -25.00 25.67 -1.13
CA ARG A 450 -26.48 25.77 -1.14
C ARG A 450 -27.18 24.40 -1.16
N LYS A 451 -26.64 23.43 -1.92
CA LYS A 451 -27.16 22.06 -1.96
C LYS A 451 -26.94 21.33 -0.63
N PHE A 452 -25.80 21.56 0.03
CA PHE A 452 -25.50 21.04 1.36
C PHE A 452 -26.48 21.59 2.41
N THR A 453 -26.75 22.90 2.42
CA THR A 453 -27.82 23.52 3.23
C THR A 453 -29.19 22.90 2.95
N ALA A 454 -29.59 22.80 1.69
CA ALA A 454 -30.89 22.24 1.30
C ALA A 454 -31.08 20.79 1.75
N ASN A 455 -29.98 20.03 1.86
CA ASN A 455 -29.96 18.66 2.37
C ASN A 455 -29.60 18.59 3.88
N ARG A 456 -30.00 19.59 4.68
CA ARG A 456 -29.86 19.61 6.15
C ARG A 456 -28.40 19.49 6.67
N TYR A 457 -27.44 20.01 5.90
CA TYR A 457 -26.02 20.04 6.25
C TYR A 457 -25.47 18.63 6.57
N GLU A 458 -24.72 18.48 7.66
CA GLU A 458 -24.10 17.22 8.09
C GLU A 458 -25.13 16.15 8.48
N ASN A 459 -26.38 16.53 8.83
CA ASN A 459 -27.44 15.56 9.12
C ASN A 459 -27.89 14.78 7.89
N GLY A 460 -27.74 15.33 6.68
CA GLY A 460 -28.16 14.67 5.44
C GLY A 460 -27.00 14.09 4.62
N PHE A 461 -26.01 14.91 4.24
CA PHE A 461 -24.87 14.41 3.44
C PHE A 461 -23.70 13.90 4.29
N GLY A 462 -23.68 14.19 5.60
CA GLY A 462 -22.54 13.95 6.46
C GLY A 462 -21.47 15.05 6.35
N TYR A 463 -20.31 14.80 6.92
CA TYR A 463 -19.23 15.79 7.00
C TYR A 463 -18.49 15.94 5.66
N PRO A 464 -18.10 17.16 5.25
CA PRO A 464 -17.22 17.35 4.11
C PRO A 464 -15.88 16.64 4.37
N SER A 465 -15.33 16.03 3.32
CA SER A 465 -14.13 15.20 3.39
C SER A 465 -13.13 15.50 2.27
N THR A 466 -13.40 16.55 1.51
CA THR A 466 -12.51 17.23 0.55
C THR A 466 -12.84 18.71 0.58
N ARG A 467 -11.95 19.56 0.05
CA ARG A 467 -12.35 20.89 -0.45
C ARG A 467 -13.29 20.74 -1.65
N GLU A 468 -13.93 21.84 -2.06
CA GLU A 468 -14.53 21.92 -3.40
C GLU A 468 -13.41 21.86 -4.45
N ILE A 469 -13.52 20.91 -5.39
CA ILE A 469 -12.59 20.70 -6.50
C ILE A 469 -13.25 21.24 -7.76
N THR A 470 -12.64 22.24 -8.37
CA THR A 470 -13.11 22.90 -9.61
C THR A 470 -12.27 22.43 -10.80
N GLY A 471 -12.65 22.86 -12.02
CA GLY A 471 -11.89 22.54 -13.24
C GLY A 471 -12.21 21.16 -13.84
N LEU A 472 -13.34 20.56 -13.48
CA LEU A 472 -13.82 19.36 -14.17
C LEU A 472 -14.22 19.67 -15.63
N THR A 473 -14.27 18.64 -16.47
CA THR A 473 -14.70 18.71 -17.88
C THR A 473 -16.00 19.52 -18.05
N GLY A 474 -16.02 20.53 -18.91
CA GLY A 474 -17.18 21.41 -19.07
C GLY A 474 -17.33 22.48 -17.98
N GLY A 475 -16.26 22.80 -17.25
CA GLY A 475 -16.23 23.87 -16.25
C GLY A 475 -16.91 23.51 -14.91
N GLY A 476 -17.08 22.22 -14.63
CA GLY A 476 -17.77 21.77 -13.42
C GLY A 476 -16.90 21.74 -12.16
N ALA A 477 -17.55 21.41 -11.05
CA ALA A 477 -16.94 21.26 -9.73
C ALA A 477 -17.56 20.09 -8.96
N TYR A 478 -16.90 19.62 -7.91
CA TYR A 478 -17.48 18.67 -6.95
C TYR A 478 -16.94 18.84 -5.53
N GLN A 479 -17.70 18.33 -4.55
CA GLN A 479 -17.22 18.11 -3.18
C GLN A 479 -17.74 16.77 -2.64
N VAL A 480 -16.93 16.08 -1.84
CA VAL A 480 -17.29 14.77 -1.26
C VAL A 480 -17.60 14.90 0.23
N PHE A 481 -18.77 14.41 0.61
CA PHE A 481 -19.27 14.34 1.98
C PHE A 481 -19.39 12.87 2.42
N ARG A 482 -19.22 12.59 3.71
CA ARG A 482 -19.24 11.23 4.27
C ARG A 482 -20.15 11.15 5.49
N SER A 483 -21.10 10.21 5.47
CA SER A 483 -22.02 9.91 6.57
C SER A 483 -22.03 8.41 6.84
N GLY A 484 -21.38 7.99 7.94
CA GLY A 484 -21.11 6.56 8.18
C GLY A 484 -20.37 5.94 6.98
N GLY A 485 -20.89 4.82 6.45
CA GLY A 485 -20.38 4.19 5.24
C GLY A 485 -20.82 4.84 3.91
N ALA A 486 -21.64 5.89 3.93
CA ALA A 486 -22.10 6.56 2.71
C ALA A 486 -21.09 7.61 2.21
N VAL A 487 -20.78 7.55 0.91
CA VAL A 487 -19.98 8.56 0.20
C VAL A 487 -20.91 9.36 -0.72
N ASN A 488 -21.14 10.62 -0.39
CA ASN A 488 -22.03 11.53 -1.12
C ASN A 488 -21.18 12.55 -1.88
N LYS A 489 -21.02 12.39 -3.19
CA LYS A 489 -20.36 13.39 -4.04
C LYS A 489 -21.42 14.36 -4.57
N VAL A 490 -21.36 15.62 -4.18
CA VAL A 490 -22.19 16.68 -4.78
C VAL A 490 -21.40 17.27 -5.94
N LEU A 491 -21.92 17.15 -7.16
CA LEU A 491 -21.33 17.75 -8.36
C LEU A 491 -22.13 18.96 -8.80
N TRP A 492 -21.46 19.95 -9.36
CA TRP A 492 -22.04 21.09 -10.04
C TRP A 492 -21.51 21.20 -11.47
N SER A 493 -22.39 21.56 -12.41
CA SER A 493 -22.00 22.05 -13.73
C SER A 493 -22.92 23.22 -14.15
N PRO A 494 -22.50 24.06 -15.11
CA PRO A 494 -23.38 25.08 -15.69
C PRO A 494 -24.68 24.51 -16.27
N ALA A 495 -24.65 23.28 -16.80
CA ALA A 495 -25.78 22.65 -17.50
C ALA A 495 -26.75 21.90 -16.57
N THR A 496 -26.33 21.52 -15.35
CA THR A 496 -27.14 20.67 -14.46
C THR A 496 -27.38 21.25 -13.06
N GLY A 497 -26.68 22.34 -12.69
CA GLY A 497 -26.68 22.83 -11.32
C GLY A 497 -26.05 21.81 -10.35
N ALA A 498 -26.28 22.00 -9.05
CA ALA A 498 -25.71 21.14 -8.01
C ALA A 498 -26.61 19.95 -7.70
N GLN A 499 -26.10 18.72 -7.92
CA GLN A 499 -26.82 17.47 -7.70
C GLN A 499 -25.93 16.41 -7.02
N PRO A 500 -26.46 15.59 -6.10
CA PRO A 500 -25.70 14.56 -5.40
C PRO A 500 -25.68 13.25 -6.18
N VAL A 501 -24.56 12.54 -6.12
CA VAL A 501 -24.46 11.10 -6.41
C VAL A 501 -23.96 10.41 -5.14
N ARG A 502 -24.69 9.40 -4.67
CA ARG A 502 -24.20 8.53 -3.60
C ARG A 502 -23.33 7.45 -4.23
N GLU A 503 -22.01 7.60 -4.20
CA GLU A 503 -21.08 6.65 -4.85
C GLU A 503 -21.19 5.21 -4.29
N THR A 504 -21.77 5.06 -3.10
CA THR A 504 -22.10 3.76 -2.47
C THR A 504 -23.54 3.29 -2.70
N SER A 505 -24.30 3.89 -3.60
CA SER A 505 -25.53 3.26 -4.15
C SER A 505 -25.19 2.43 -5.39
N GLY A 506 -26.09 1.53 -5.80
CA GLY A 506 -25.91 0.76 -7.05
C GLY A 506 -25.77 1.68 -8.27
N ILE A 507 -26.52 2.78 -8.29
CA ILE A 507 -26.50 3.80 -9.33
C ILE A 507 -25.18 4.58 -9.32
N GLY A 508 -24.73 5.06 -8.16
CA GLY A 508 -23.45 5.77 -8.07
C GLY A 508 -22.25 4.88 -8.41
N ALA A 509 -22.30 3.60 -8.04
CA ALA A 509 -21.29 2.61 -8.43
C ALA A 509 -21.29 2.33 -9.94
N ALA A 510 -22.45 2.27 -10.59
CA ALA A 510 -22.55 2.16 -12.05
C ALA A 510 -22.04 3.43 -12.76
N TRP A 511 -22.38 4.62 -12.25
CA TRP A 511 -21.86 5.89 -12.76
C TRP A 511 -20.33 5.98 -12.67
N LYS A 512 -19.77 5.57 -11.52
CA LYS A 512 -18.32 5.42 -11.32
C LYS A 512 -17.68 4.47 -12.32
N ARG A 513 -18.19 3.24 -12.45
CA ARG A 513 -17.67 2.23 -13.42
C ARG A 513 -17.74 2.71 -14.86
N GLY A 514 -18.75 3.50 -15.22
CA GLY A 514 -18.90 4.09 -16.54
C GLY A 514 -17.94 5.25 -16.85
N GLY A 515 -17.07 5.66 -15.93
CA GLY A 515 -16.12 6.76 -16.12
C GLY A 515 -16.61 8.13 -15.64
N TYR A 516 -17.48 8.17 -14.61
CA TYR A 516 -17.91 9.40 -13.95
C TYR A 516 -18.51 10.44 -14.93
N GLU A 517 -18.24 11.74 -14.74
CA GLU A 517 -18.73 12.82 -15.60
C GLU A 517 -18.13 12.82 -17.02
N ARG A 518 -17.01 12.13 -17.24
CA ARG A 518 -16.46 11.90 -18.60
C ARG A 518 -17.26 10.83 -19.36
N GLY A 519 -17.74 9.82 -18.63
CA GLY A 519 -18.56 8.73 -19.13
C GLY A 519 -20.00 9.12 -19.43
N TYR A 520 -20.82 9.20 -18.38
CA TYR A 520 -22.25 9.48 -18.48
C TYR A 520 -22.61 10.96 -18.26
N GLY A 521 -21.65 11.79 -17.86
CA GLY A 521 -21.89 13.21 -17.60
C GLY A 521 -22.31 13.53 -16.16
N TYR A 522 -22.71 14.78 -15.96
CA TYR A 522 -23.07 15.31 -14.64
C TYR A 522 -24.47 14.86 -14.22
N PRO A 523 -24.71 14.56 -12.94
CA PRO A 523 -26.05 14.34 -12.42
C PRO A 523 -26.93 15.57 -12.67
N SER A 524 -28.12 15.36 -13.23
CA SER A 524 -29.16 16.37 -13.45
C SER A 524 -30.35 16.24 -12.48
N THR A 525 -30.46 15.10 -11.79
CA THR A 525 -31.37 14.86 -10.66
C THR A 525 -30.57 14.33 -9.46
N PRO A 526 -31.12 14.35 -8.23
CA PRO A 526 -30.72 13.37 -7.21
C PRO A 526 -31.08 11.94 -7.66
N GLU A 527 -30.70 10.93 -6.88
CA GLU A 527 -31.28 9.58 -7.00
C GLU A 527 -32.75 9.61 -6.56
N ILE A 528 -33.64 9.10 -7.40
CA ILE A 528 -35.10 9.10 -7.22
C ILE A 528 -35.57 7.64 -7.12
N GLY A 529 -36.10 7.26 -5.95
CA GLY A 529 -36.72 5.95 -5.73
C GLY A 529 -38.19 5.90 -6.17
N GLY A 530 -38.85 4.77 -5.95
CA GLY A 530 -40.28 4.59 -6.21
C GLY A 530 -40.64 4.08 -7.61
N LEU A 531 -39.67 3.56 -8.36
CA LEU A 531 -39.96 2.79 -9.56
C LEU A 531 -40.55 1.40 -9.20
N VAL A 532 -41.13 0.73 -10.19
CA VAL A 532 -41.74 -0.59 -10.00
C VAL A 532 -40.78 -1.59 -9.38
N ASN A 533 -41.28 -2.46 -8.50
CA ASN A 533 -40.48 -3.42 -7.74
C ASN A 533 -39.39 -2.78 -6.86
N GLY A 534 -39.63 -1.56 -6.36
CA GLY A 534 -38.74 -0.88 -5.41
C GLY A 534 -37.46 -0.28 -6.02
N GLY A 535 -37.43 -0.12 -7.35
CA GLY A 535 -36.26 0.42 -8.03
C GLY A 535 -36.07 1.93 -7.86
N SER A 536 -34.90 2.40 -8.28
CA SER A 536 -34.52 3.81 -8.33
C SER A 536 -33.93 4.19 -9.69
N TYR A 537 -33.84 5.49 -9.97
CA TYR A 537 -33.07 6.02 -11.11
C TYR A 537 -32.37 7.33 -10.79
N GLN A 538 -31.39 7.68 -11.61
CA GLN A 538 -30.80 9.00 -11.66
C GLN A 538 -30.50 9.40 -13.10
N LEU A 539 -30.74 10.67 -13.45
CA LEU A 539 -30.44 11.23 -14.76
C LEU A 539 -29.08 11.92 -14.76
N PHE A 540 -28.30 11.70 -15.82
CA PHE A 540 -27.00 12.30 -16.07
C PHE A 540 -26.96 12.94 -17.47
N ARG A 541 -26.18 14.01 -17.65
CA ARG A 541 -26.05 14.74 -18.92
C ARG A 541 -24.61 14.96 -19.33
N ARG A 542 -24.26 14.54 -20.56
CA ARG A 542 -22.95 14.78 -21.19
C ARG A 542 -23.14 15.47 -22.54
N GLY A 543 -23.04 16.79 -22.56
CA GLY A 543 -23.49 17.59 -23.71
C GLY A 543 -24.97 17.33 -23.97
N ASN A 544 -25.31 16.94 -25.19
CA ASN A 544 -26.68 16.57 -25.56
C ASN A 544 -27.09 15.16 -25.09
N ASP A 545 -26.17 14.30 -24.67
CA ASP A 545 -26.49 12.92 -24.26
C ASP A 545 -27.20 12.92 -22.90
N VAL A 546 -28.35 12.24 -22.82
CA VAL A 546 -29.10 12.03 -21.57
C VAL A 546 -29.01 10.55 -21.20
N HIS A 547 -28.38 10.26 -20.06
CA HIS A 547 -28.25 8.90 -19.54
C HIS A 547 -29.10 8.72 -18.29
N LYS A 548 -30.10 7.83 -18.35
CA LYS A 548 -30.85 7.38 -17.17
C LYS A 548 -30.21 6.10 -16.68
N ILE A 549 -29.57 6.15 -15.52
CA ILE A 549 -29.12 4.94 -14.82
C ILE A 549 -30.26 4.50 -13.93
N LEU A 550 -30.76 3.29 -14.15
CA LEU A 550 -31.79 2.67 -13.31
C LEU A 550 -31.16 1.55 -12.48
N TRP A 551 -31.68 1.35 -11.27
CA TRP A 551 -31.35 0.20 -10.42
C TRP A 551 -32.61 -0.52 -9.96
N SER A 552 -32.54 -1.85 -9.92
CA SER A 552 -33.44 -2.68 -9.13
C SER A 552 -32.67 -3.86 -8.52
N SER A 553 -33.23 -4.49 -7.49
CA SER A 553 -32.62 -5.68 -6.87
C SER A 553 -32.41 -6.83 -7.85
N ALA A 554 -33.32 -7.00 -8.82
CA ALA A 554 -33.28 -8.08 -9.80
C ALA A 554 -32.35 -7.81 -11.01
N SER A 555 -32.18 -6.53 -11.40
CA SER A 555 -31.41 -6.17 -12.61
C SER A 555 -30.02 -5.60 -12.33
N GLY A 556 -29.69 -5.26 -11.08
CA GLY A 556 -28.54 -4.40 -10.80
C GLY A 556 -28.74 -2.99 -11.37
N ALA A 557 -27.64 -2.25 -11.58
CA ALA A 557 -27.66 -0.87 -12.09
C ALA A 557 -27.07 -0.75 -13.49
N HIS A 558 -27.88 -0.30 -14.46
CA HIS A 558 -27.50 -0.12 -15.85
C HIS A 558 -28.06 1.17 -16.46
N ALA A 559 -27.39 1.70 -17.49
CA ALA A 559 -27.73 2.95 -18.14
C ALA A 559 -28.51 2.74 -19.44
N VAL A 560 -29.58 3.51 -19.64
CA VAL A 560 -30.21 3.75 -20.95
C VAL A 560 -29.82 5.16 -21.40
N LYS A 561 -29.34 5.31 -22.64
CA LYS A 561 -29.17 6.63 -23.26
C LYS A 561 -30.53 7.08 -23.81
N GLU A 562 -31.31 7.81 -23.01
CA GLU A 562 -32.72 8.13 -23.30
C GLU A 562 -32.97 8.88 -24.61
N ASN A 563 -31.95 9.51 -25.19
CA ASN A 563 -32.02 10.17 -26.49
C ASN A 563 -31.25 9.44 -27.60
N SER A 564 -30.81 8.19 -27.37
CA SER A 564 -30.44 7.28 -28.46
C SER A 564 -31.71 6.77 -29.17
N ALA A 565 -31.52 6.01 -30.24
CA ALA A 565 -32.63 5.32 -30.91
C ALA A 565 -33.27 4.27 -29.99
N ILE A 566 -32.44 3.46 -29.32
CA ILE A 566 -32.83 2.45 -28.33
C ILE A 566 -33.57 3.09 -27.15
N GLY A 567 -33.06 4.19 -26.60
CA GLY A 567 -33.68 4.87 -25.46
C GLY A 567 -35.00 5.56 -25.79
N ARG A 568 -35.20 6.00 -27.05
CA ARG A 568 -36.51 6.48 -27.52
C ARG A 568 -37.52 5.33 -27.62
N GLU A 569 -37.14 4.21 -28.21
CA GLU A 569 -37.98 3.02 -28.33
C GLU A 569 -38.38 2.47 -26.96
N TRP A 570 -37.41 2.29 -26.05
CA TRP A 570 -37.67 1.85 -24.67
C TRP A 570 -38.64 2.80 -23.92
N LYS A 571 -38.52 4.12 -24.12
CA LYS A 571 -39.48 5.08 -23.55
C LYS A 571 -40.87 4.96 -24.17
N ALA A 572 -40.97 4.85 -25.50
CA ALA A 572 -42.24 4.69 -26.22
C ALA A 572 -42.99 3.42 -25.79
N ALA A 573 -42.25 2.34 -25.51
CA ALA A 573 -42.79 1.09 -24.98
C ALA A 573 -43.25 1.15 -23.50
N GLY A 574 -43.08 2.28 -22.81
CA GLY A 574 -43.44 2.44 -21.39
C GLY A 574 -42.29 2.23 -20.39
N SER A 575 -41.04 2.36 -20.83
CA SER A 575 -39.84 2.34 -19.96
C SER A 575 -39.73 1.06 -19.12
N GLU A 576 -39.39 1.17 -17.82
CA GLU A 576 -39.28 0.02 -16.92
C GLU A 576 -40.60 -0.73 -16.66
N ARG A 577 -41.75 -0.10 -16.96
CA ARG A 577 -43.06 -0.75 -16.96
C ARG A 577 -43.32 -1.52 -18.25
N GLY A 578 -42.78 -1.05 -19.37
CA GLY A 578 -42.82 -1.67 -20.69
C GLY A 578 -41.93 -2.89 -20.80
N TYR A 579 -40.72 -2.69 -21.33
CA TYR A 579 -39.71 -3.72 -21.58
C TYR A 579 -38.92 -4.15 -20.32
N GLY A 580 -39.09 -3.43 -19.21
CA GLY A 580 -38.39 -3.71 -17.96
C GLY A 580 -37.12 -2.88 -17.76
N TYR A 581 -36.39 -3.20 -16.70
CA TYR A 581 -35.12 -2.55 -16.39
C TYR A 581 -34.04 -2.95 -17.39
N PRO A 582 -33.10 -2.06 -17.76
CA PRO A 582 -31.91 -2.46 -18.52
C PRO A 582 -31.10 -3.49 -17.73
N THR A 583 -30.70 -4.58 -18.39
CA THR A 583 -29.82 -5.63 -17.84
C THR A 583 -28.42 -5.61 -18.46
N THR A 584 -28.20 -4.67 -19.39
CA THR A 584 -26.95 -4.43 -20.12
C THR A 584 -26.83 -2.94 -20.39
N GLY A 585 -25.62 -2.45 -20.70
CA GLY A 585 -25.48 -1.18 -21.44
C GLY A 585 -25.79 -1.38 -22.92
N GLU A 586 -25.82 -0.31 -23.71
CA GLU A 586 -25.80 -0.43 -25.17
C GLU A 586 -24.46 -1.08 -25.61
N TYR A 587 -24.54 -2.17 -26.39
CA TYR A 587 -23.38 -2.89 -26.92
C TYR A 587 -23.46 -3.05 -28.43
N ARG A 588 -22.32 -3.15 -29.12
CA ARG A 588 -22.27 -3.38 -30.56
C ARG A 588 -22.38 -4.86 -30.90
N TYR A 589 -23.07 -5.18 -31.99
CA TYR A 589 -23.11 -6.50 -32.60
C TYR A 589 -23.11 -6.31 -34.13
N GLY A 590 -21.94 -6.44 -34.76
CA GLY A 590 -21.77 -6.09 -36.18
C GLY A 590 -22.19 -4.65 -36.47
N THR A 591 -23.11 -4.48 -37.42
CA THR A 591 -23.71 -3.19 -37.82
C THR A 591 -24.91 -2.77 -36.96
N GLU A 592 -25.12 -3.39 -35.80
CA GLU A 592 -26.15 -3.02 -34.85
C GLU A 592 -25.57 -2.51 -33.52
N VAL A 593 -26.34 -1.65 -32.86
CA VAL A 593 -26.29 -1.43 -31.42
C VAL A 593 -27.47 -2.16 -30.81
N ARG A 594 -27.27 -2.84 -29.68
CA ARG A 594 -28.29 -3.64 -28.97
C ARG A 594 -28.30 -3.30 -27.48
N GLN A 595 -29.47 -3.45 -26.84
CA GLN A 595 -29.60 -3.42 -25.39
C GLN A 595 -30.67 -4.41 -24.92
N LYS A 596 -30.39 -5.17 -23.87
CA LYS A 596 -31.29 -6.14 -23.24
C LYS A 596 -32.00 -5.56 -22.01
N PHE A 597 -33.23 -6.00 -21.80
CA PHE A 597 -34.12 -5.56 -20.72
C PHE A 597 -34.75 -6.72 -19.95
N SER A 598 -35.19 -6.46 -18.71
CA SER A 598 -35.55 -7.48 -17.72
C SER A 598 -36.86 -8.25 -17.99
N LYS A 599 -37.60 -7.96 -19.06
CA LYS A 599 -38.77 -8.75 -19.52
C LYS A 599 -38.48 -9.51 -20.81
N ASN A 600 -37.21 -9.90 -20.99
CA ASN A 600 -36.61 -10.61 -22.12
C ASN A 600 -36.54 -9.83 -23.45
N PHE A 601 -36.95 -8.56 -23.48
CA PHE A 601 -36.82 -7.75 -24.68
C PHE A 601 -35.36 -7.40 -24.98
N THR A 602 -34.98 -7.49 -26.25
CA THR A 602 -33.76 -6.86 -26.79
C THR A 602 -34.18 -5.79 -27.79
N VAL A 603 -33.74 -4.55 -27.59
CA VAL A 603 -33.95 -3.46 -28.56
C VAL A 603 -32.70 -3.32 -29.41
N HIS A 604 -32.91 -3.21 -30.71
CA HIS A 604 -31.90 -3.18 -31.76
C HIS A 604 -31.95 -1.84 -32.49
N TYR A 605 -30.79 -1.33 -32.89
CA TYR A 605 -30.65 -0.20 -33.79
C TYR A 605 -29.60 -0.50 -34.86
N SER A 606 -30.00 -0.53 -36.13
CA SER A 606 -29.06 -0.70 -37.24
C SER A 606 -28.33 0.61 -37.53
N THR A 607 -27.00 0.61 -37.42
CA THR A 607 -26.19 1.77 -37.80
C THR A 607 -26.18 2.01 -39.31
N THR A 608 -26.54 1.00 -40.11
CA THR A 608 -26.63 1.07 -41.58
C THR A 608 -27.99 1.61 -42.02
N THR A 609 -29.10 0.93 -41.70
CA THR A 609 -30.45 1.30 -42.18
C THR A 609 -31.12 2.39 -41.34
N LYS A 610 -30.51 2.76 -40.20
CA LYS A 610 -31.05 3.69 -39.19
C LYS A 610 -32.39 3.26 -38.57
N ARG A 611 -32.83 2.01 -38.80
CA ARG A 611 -34.06 1.44 -38.21
C ARG A 611 -33.83 0.97 -36.78
N THR A 612 -34.89 1.03 -35.99
CA THR A 612 -34.95 0.53 -34.59
C THR A 612 -36.08 -0.49 -34.51
N TRP A 613 -35.89 -1.58 -33.77
CA TRP A 613 -36.93 -2.58 -33.52
C TRP A 613 -36.65 -3.33 -32.21
N ALA A 614 -37.66 -4.03 -31.68
CA ALA A 614 -37.50 -4.90 -30.52
C ALA A 614 -37.73 -6.37 -30.90
N THR A 615 -36.99 -7.27 -30.24
CA THR A 615 -37.22 -8.71 -30.20
C THR A 615 -37.48 -9.14 -28.74
N ARG A 616 -38.01 -10.34 -28.52
CA ARG A 616 -38.35 -10.88 -27.20
C ARG A 616 -38.03 -12.38 -27.13
#